data_AF-A0A8H5X7G4-F1
#
_entry.id   AF-A0A8H5X7G4-F1
#
_cell.length_a   1.000
_cell.length_b   1.000
_cell.length_c   1.000
_cell.angle_alpha   90.00
_cell.angle_beta   90.00
_cell.angle_gamma   90.00
#
_symmetry.space_group_name_H-M   'P 1'
#
loop_
_entity.id
_entity.type
_entity.pdbx_description
1 polymer ?
#
loop_
_entity_poly.entity_id
_entity_poly.type
_entity_poly.pdbx_seq_one_letter_code
_entity_poly.pdbx_strand_id
1 'polypeptide(L)'
;MASVARLSNAALRASLRSSPVNGSVFNAVRCYSAKTQTLKERFAELLPEKIEQVKALRKEHGSKVVDKVTLDQVYGGARGIKALVWEGSVLDSEEGIRFRGKTIPECQELLPKAPGGKEPLPEGLFWLLLTGEVPTEQQVRDLSAEWAARSDLPKFVEELIDHCPTDLHPMAQFSLAVTALEHTSSFAKAYAKGINKKEYWGYTFEDSMDLIAKLPNIASRIYQNVFKGGKVAPIQKDKDYSFNFANQLGFADNADFVELMRLYLTIHTDHEGGNVSAHTTHLVGSALSSPFLSLAAGLNGLAGPLHGLANQEVLNWLTEFKKSVGDDLSDKAITDYLWST
;
A
#
# COMPACT_ATOMS: atom_id res chain seq x y z
N MET A 1 -59.07 -60.25 43.24
CA MET A 1 -60.06 -60.83 42.29
C MET A 1 -59.60 -60.47 40.89
N ALA A 2 -58.85 -61.31 40.18
CA ALA A 2 -59.23 -62.55 39.47
C ALA A 2 -60.08 -62.33 38.21
N SER A 3 -59.58 -62.90 37.10
CA SER A 3 -60.24 -63.28 35.83
C SER A 3 -60.65 -62.19 34.83
N VAL A 4 -60.15 -62.15 33.58
CA VAL A 4 -60.17 -63.10 32.43
C VAL A 4 -61.28 -62.75 31.41
N ALA A 5 -60.81 -62.31 30.24
CA ALA A 5 -61.28 -62.51 28.85
C ALA A 5 -62.77 -62.72 28.51
N ARG A 6 -63.27 -62.02 27.47
CA ARG A 6 -63.38 -62.55 26.08
C ARG A 6 -64.04 -61.57 25.08
N LEU A 7 -63.40 -61.54 23.91
CA LEU A 7 -63.82 -61.29 22.51
C LEU A 7 -65.31 -61.06 22.18
N SER A 8 -65.59 -60.12 21.27
CA SER A 8 -66.21 -60.44 19.96
C SER A 8 -66.15 -59.27 18.96
N ASN A 9 -66.21 -59.68 17.68
CA ASN A 9 -66.01 -58.92 16.44
C ASN A 9 -67.09 -57.87 16.14
N ALA A 10 -66.74 -56.79 15.43
CA ALA A 10 -67.35 -56.44 14.14
C ALA A 10 -66.66 -55.24 13.50
N ALA A 11 -66.33 -55.40 12.23
CA ALA A 11 -65.79 -54.38 11.33
C ALA A 11 -66.80 -53.28 11.01
N LEU A 12 -66.34 -52.05 10.76
CA LEU A 12 -66.65 -51.34 9.51
C LEU A 12 -65.81 -50.06 9.35
N ARG A 13 -65.45 -49.85 8.08
CA ARG A 13 -64.51 -48.86 7.52
C ARG A 13 -64.97 -47.41 7.71
N ALA A 14 -64.02 -46.52 7.95
CA ALA A 14 -64.09 -45.14 7.43
C ALA A 14 -62.68 -44.67 7.06
N SER A 15 -62.55 -44.23 5.80
CA SER A 15 -61.35 -43.81 5.10
C SER A 15 -60.80 -42.47 5.61
N LEU A 16 -59.53 -42.42 6.00
CA LEU A 16 -58.76 -41.19 6.17
C LEU A 16 -58.10 -40.82 4.82
N ARG A 17 -58.48 -39.66 4.26
CA ARG A 17 -57.72 -38.98 3.21
C ARG A 17 -56.62 -38.15 3.87
N SER A 18 -55.36 -38.51 3.66
CA SER A 18 -54.19 -37.70 3.98
C SER A 18 -53.81 -36.84 2.78
N SER A 19 -53.75 -35.52 2.94
CA SER A 19 -53.10 -34.61 1.98
C SER A 19 -51.57 -34.69 2.14
N PRO A 20 -50.76 -34.67 1.07
CA PRO A 20 -49.32 -34.64 1.20
C PRO A 20 -48.86 -33.20 1.44
N VAL A 21 -48.11 -32.98 2.51
CA VAL A 21 -47.31 -31.77 2.71
C VAL A 21 -46.05 -31.93 1.86
N ASN A 22 -45.91 -31.11 0.83
CA ASN A 22 -44.67 -30.97 0.07
C ASN A 22 -43.59 -30.36 0.97
N GLY A 23 -42.73 -31.19 1.56
CA GLY A 23 -41.49 -30.77 2.17
C GLY A 23 -40.45 -30.52 1.08
N SER A 24 -40.23 -29.25 0.73
CA SER A 24 -39.09 -28.83 -0.09
C SER A 24 -37.79 -29.06 0.69
N VAL A 25 -37.04 -30.08 0.29
CA VAL A 25 -35.67 -30.31 0.76
C VAL A 25 -34.80 -29.21 0.16
N PHE A 26 -34.50 -28.18 0.96
CA PHE A 26 -33.44 -27.23 0.64
C PHE A 26 -32.11 -27.97 0.75
N ASN A 27 -31.57 -28.39 -0.39
CA ASN A 27 -30.16 -28.74 -0.51
C ASN A 27 -29.34 -27.46 -0.29
N ALA A 28 -28.91 -27.24 0.95
CA ALA A 28 -27.87 -26.27 1.25
C ALA A 28 -26.57 -26.79 0.63
N VAL A 29 -26.30 -26.39 -0.61
CA VAL A 29 -24.98 -26.47 -1.19
C VAL A 29 -24.10 -25.58 -0.33
N ARG A 30 -23.32 -26.19 0.58
CA ARG A 30 -22.16 -25.52 1.16
C ARG A 30 -21.22 -25.24 0.00
N CYS A 31 -21.29 -24.03 -0.54
CA CYS A 31 -20.22 -23.48 -1.33
C CYS A 31 -19.01 -23.41 -0.40
N TYR A 32 -18.13 -24.41 -0.50
CA TYR A 32 -16.77 -24.26 0.02
C TYR A 32 -16.16 -23.10 -0.77
N SER A 33 -16.14 -21.91 -0.18
CA SER A 33 -15.33 -20.81 -0.70
C SER A 33 -13.93 -21.36 -0.79
N ALA A 34 -13.41 -21.54 -2.01
CA ALA A 34 -11.99 -21.80 -2.19
C ALA A 34 -11.26 -20.68 -1.44
N LYS A 35 -10.32 -21.04 -0.57
CA LYS A 35 -9.50 -20.08 0.16
C LYS A 35 -8.83 -19.19 -0.90
N THR A 36 -9.11 -17.90 -0.93
CA THR A 36 -8.42 -16.96 -1.81
C THR A 36 -6.93 -17.06 -1.50
N GLN A 37 -6.12 -17.19 -2.53
CA GLN A 37 -4.67 -17.23 -2.39
C GLN A 37 -4.18 -15.88 -1.84
N THR A 38 -3.34 -15.93 -0.81
CA THR A 38 -2.77 -14.73 -0.19
C THR A 38 -1.72 -14.09 -1.10
N LEU A 39 -1.46 -12.79 -0.90
CA LEU A 39 -0.41 -12.08 -1.64
C LEU A 39 0.96 -12.76 -1.48
N LYS A 40 1.29 -13.23 -0.27
CA LYS A 40 2.57 -13.91 -0.01
C LYS A 40 2.68 -15.24 -0.75
N GLU A 41 1.62 -16.05 -0.74
CA GLU A 41 1.56 -17.32 -1.49
C GLU A 41 1.73 -17.05 -3.00
N ARG A 42 1.00 -16.08 -3.56
CA ARG A 42 1.12 -15.73 -4.99
C ARG A 42 2.51 -15.21 -5.34
N PHE A 43 3.07 -14.33 -4.52
CA PHE A 43 4.42 -13.81 -4.73
C PHE A 43 5.46 -14.93 -4.68
N ALA A 44 5.32 -15.88 -3.75
CA ALA A 44 6.21 -17.03 -3.64
C ALA A 44 6.21 -17.91 -4.90
N GLU A 45 5.06 -18.07 -5.55
CA GLU A 45 4.93 -18.85 -6.79
C GLU A 45 5.62 -18.19 -7.99
N LEU A 46 5.65 -16.86 -8.04
CA LEU A 46 6.25 -16.09 -9.13
C LEU A 46 7.78 -16.01 -9.03
N LEU A 47 8.33 -16.11 -7.80
CA LEU A 47 9.76 -15.92 -7.54
C LEU A 47 10.69 -16.89 -8.30
N PRO A 48 10.45 -18.22 -8.37
CA PRO A 48 11.34 -19.14 -9.08
C PRO A 48 11.53 -18.77 -10.54
N GLU A 49 10.45 -18.42 -11.24
CA GLU A 49 10.50 -18.01 -12.64
C GLU A 49 11.35 -16.75 -12.82
N LYS A 50 11.13 -15.73 -11.98
CA LYS A 50 11.90 -14.48 -12.02
C LYS A 50 13.39 -14.69 -11.74
N ILE A 51 13.72 -15.56 -10.79
CA ILE A 51 15.11 -15.92 -10.49
C ILE A 51 15.78 -16.55 -11.72
N GLU A 52 15.11 -17.47 -12.40
CA GLU A 52 15.65 -18.10 -13.61
C GLU A 52 15.75 -17.12 -14.79
N GLN A 53 14.78 -16.22 -14.97
CA GLN A 53 14.84 -15.15 -15.96
C GLN A 53 16.10 -14.28 -15.78
N VAL A 54 16.36 -13.81 -14.55
CA VAL A 54 17.55 -12.98 -14.25
C VAL A 54 18.85 -13.77 -14.43
N LYS A 55 18.88 -15.04 -14.01
CA LYS A 55 20.05 -15.91 -14.23
C LYS A 55 20.34 -16.12 -15.71
N ALA A 56 19.31 -16.39 -16.52
CA ALA A 56 19.44 -16.57 -17.96
C ALA A 56 19.96 -15.29 -18.62
N LEU A 57 19.36 -14.14 -18.30
CA LEU A 57 19.78 -12.84 -18.82
C LEU A 57 21.25 -12.54 -18.52
N ARG A 58 21.69 -12.79 -17.28
CA ARG A 58 23.10 -12.59 -16.88
C ARG A 58 24.04 -13.59 -17.50
N LYS A 59 23.60 -14.84 -17.73
CA LYS A 59 24.40 -15.85 -18.42
C LYS A 59 24.61 -15.49 -19.90
N GLU A 60 23.58 -14.99 -20.56
CA GLU A 60 23.62 -14.66 -21.99
C GLU A 60 24.27 -13.30 -22.27
N HIS A 61 24.07 -12.32 -21.38
CA HIS A 61 24.42 -10.92 -21.64
C HIS A 61 25.23 -10.26 -20.51
N GLY A 62 25.76 -11.01 -19.54
CA GLY A 62 26.42 -10.44 -18.36
C GLY A 62 27.62 -9.52 -18.64
N SER A 63 28.27 -9.67 -19.79
CA SER A 63 29.39 -8.81 -20.23
C SER A 63 28.99 -7.73 -21.24
N LYS A 64 27.68 -7.58 -21.54
CA LYS A 64 27.19 -6.58 -22.47
C LYS A 64 27.37 -5.19 -21.85
N VAL A 65 28.06 -4.30 -22.57
CA VAL A 65 28.17 -2.89 -22.20
C VAL A 65 26.80 -2.24 -22.36
N VAL A 66 26.21 -1.78 -21.26
CA VAL A 66 24.90 -1.12 -21.24
C VAL A 66 24.99 0.41 -21.26
N ASP A 67 26.16 0.96 -20.93
CA ASP A 67 26.41 2.39 -20.88
C ASP A 67 27.92 2.72 -20.92
N LYS A 68 28.28 3.98 -21.22
CA LYS A 68 29.65 4.51 -21.14
C LYS A 68 29.66 5.71 -20.20
N VAL A 69 30.56 5.71 -19.23
CA VAL A 69 30.65 6.76 -18.20
C VAL A 69 31.75 7.77 -18.56
N THR A 70 31.39 9.05 -18.51
CA THR A 70 32.30 10.19 -18.66
C THR A 70 32.64 10.83 -17.31
N LEU A 71 33.71 11.62 -17.25
CA LEU A 71 34.14 12.30 -16.02
C LEU A 71 33.06 13.27 -15.50
N ASP A 72 32.39 14.00 -16.40
CA ASP A 72 31.32 14.94 -16.01
C ASP A 72 30.14 14.23 -15.37
N GLN A 73 29.81 13.01 -15.79
CA GLN A 73 28.75 12.23 -15.15
C GLN A 73 29.15 11.76 -13.74
N VAL A 74 30.44 11.53 -13.49
CA VAL A 74 30.95 11.20 -12.14
C VAL A 74 30.80 12.40 -11.21
N TYR A 75 31.24 13.59 -11.62
CA TYR A 75 31.06 14.81 -10.82
C TYR A 75 29.61 15.28 -10.75
N GLY A 76 28.82 15.01 -11.78
CA GLY A 76 27.42 15.41 -11.92
C GLY A 76 26.42 14.48 -11.23
N GLY A 77 26.86 13.64 -10.30
CA GLY A 77 25.98 12.78 -9.51
C GLY A 77 25.34 11.65 -10.33
N ALA A 78 26.11 11.00 -11.20
CA ALA A 78 25.68 9.91 -12.07
C ALA A 78 24.56 10.28 -13.07
N ARG A 79 24.48 11.56 -13.46
CA ARG A 79 23.47 12.03 -14.44
C ARG A 79 23.54 11.23 -15.74
N GLY A 80 22.41 10.63 -16.11
CA GLY A 80 22.28 9.86 -17.35
C GLY A 80 23.04 8.52 -17.36
N ILE A 81 23.56 8.06 -16.21
CA ILE A 81 24.17 6.74 -16.09
C ILE A 81 23.09 5.70 -15.73
N LYS A 82 23.03 4.61 -16.48
CA LYS A 82 22.22 3.42 -16.11
C LYS A 82 22.88 2.67 -14.96
N ALA A 83 22.51 3.00 -13.72
CA ALA A 83 23.22 2.57 -12.51
C ALA A 83 22.60 1.38 -11.76
N LEU A 84 21.29 1.13 -11.89
CA LEU A 84 20.58 0.12 -11.09
C LEU A 84 19.39 -0.48 -11.84
N VAL A 85 18.89 -1.59 -11.32
CA VAL A 85 17.69 -2.28 -11.82
C VAL A 85 16.52 -1.97 -10.89
N TRP A 86 15.41 -1.50 -11.46
CA TRP A 86 14.16 -1.24 -10.77
C TRP A 86 13.01 -1.85 -11.57
N GLU A 87 12.23 -2.73 -10.94
CA GLU A 87 11.29 -3.61 -11.65
C GLU A 87 9.83 -3.14 -11.55
N GLY A 88 9.51 -2.29 -10.57
CA GLY A 88 8.13 -1.89 -10.25
C GLY A 88 7.56 -0.90 -11.27
N SER A 89 8.37 0.07 -11.67
CA SER A 89 7.97 1.13 -12.60
C SER A 89 9.10 1.56 -13.53
N VAL A 90 8.72 2.09 -14.69
CA VAL A 90 9.61 2.64 -15.72
C VAL A 90 8.93 3.85 -16.35
N LEU A 91 9.69 4.94 -16.57
CA LEU A 91 9.20 6.13 -17.24
C LEU A 91 9.22 5.93 -18.76
N ASP A 92 8.07 6.10 -19.40
CA ASP A 92 7.93 6.23 -20.85
C ASP A 92 8.02 7.72 -21.23
N SER A 93 8.76 8.06 -22.28
CA SER A 93 8.97 9.45 -22.69
C SER A 93 7.71 10.11 -23.25
N GLU A 94 6.75 9.34 -23.74
CA GLU A 94 5.51 9.84 -24.34
C GLU A 94 4.31 9.67 -23.40
N GLU A 95 4.22 8.51 -22.73
CA GLU A 95 3.04 8.14 -21.93
C GLU A 95 3.22 8.37 -20.42
N GLY A 96 4.42 8.78 -19.99
CA GLY A 96 4.76 9.02 -18.59
C GLY A 96 5.04 7.74 -17.81
N ILE A 97 4.91 7.81 -16.49
CA ILE A 97 5.27 6.70 -15.61
C ILE A 97 4.33 5.50 -15.82
N ARG A 98 4.91 4.30 -15.89
CA ARG A 98 4.16 3.04 -15.98
C ARG A 98 4.42 2.16 -14.76
N PHE A 99 3.36 1.61 -14.18
CA PHE A 99 3.41 0.62 -13.11
C PHE A 99 3.29 -0.78 -13.71
N ARG A 100 4.38 -1.56 -13.71
CA ARG A 100 4.44 -2.87 -14.37
C ARG A 100 3.89 -2.85 -15.81
N GLY A 101 4.28 -1.82 -16.55
CA GLY A 101 3.87 -1.62 -17.95
C GLY A 101 2.51 -0.95 -18.17
N LYS A 102 1.74 -0.65 -17.11
CA LYS A 102 0.45 0.03 -17.21
C LYS A 102 0.59 1.53 -16.96
N THR A 103 0.01 2.34 -17.83
CA THR A 103 -0.13 3.79 -17.65
C THR A 103 -1.06 4.11 -16.46
N ILE A 104 -1.04 5.36 -16.00
CA ILE A 104 -1.96 5.81 -14.94
C ILE A 104 -3.44 5.63 -15.36
N PRO A 105 -3.88 6.03 -16.57
CA PRO A 105 -5.26 5.79 -17.01
C PRO A 105 -5.66 4.31 -17.02
N GLU A 106 -4.78 3.42 -17.49
CA GLU A 106 -5.03 1.97 -17.45
C GLU A 106 -5.14 1.47 -16.00
N CYS A 107 -4.34 1.99 -15.07
CA CYS A 107 -4.46 1.65 -13.65
C CYS A 107 -5.80 2.15 -13.07
N GLN A 108 -6.25 3.35 -13.42
CA GLN A 108 -7.55 3.87 -12.99
C GLN A 108 -8.71 3.03 -13.53
N GLU A 109 -8.61 2.50 -14.75
CA GLU A 109 -9.62 1.60 -15.31
C GLU A 109 -9.62 0.23 -14.64
N LEU A 110 -8.44 -0.41 -14.54
CA LEU A 110 -8.30 -1.82 -14.21
C LEU A 110 -8.26 -2.12 -12.70
N LEU A 111 -7.73 -1.21 -11.88
CA LEU A 111 -7.57 -1.49 -10.45
C LEU A 111 -8.91 -1.41 -9.70
N PRO A 112 -9.15 -2.33 -8.75
CA PRO A 112 -10.34 -2.28 -7.89
C PRO A 112 -10.46 -0.96 -7.12
N LYS A 113 -11.71 -0.54 -6.95
CA LYS A 113 -12.12 0.68 -6.27
C LYS A 113 -12.87 0.32 -4.99
N ALA A 114 -13.00 1.25 -4.06
CA ALA A 114 -13.88 1.05 -2.92
C ALA A 114 -15.35 0.92 -3.37
N PRO A 115 -16.22 0.24 -2.60
CA PRO A 115 -17.65 0.20 -2.90
C PRO A 115 -18.25 1.62 -3.01
N GLY A 116 -18.74 1.97 -4.19
CA GLY A 116 -19.27 3.32 -4.48
C GLY A 116 -18.20 4.40 -4.72
N GLY A 117 -16.92 4.06 -4.64
CA GLY A 117 -15.80 4.93 -5.01
C GLY A 117 -15.49 4.91 -6.51
N LYS A 118 -14.69 5.88 -6.93
CA LYS A 118 -14.26 6.13 -8.31
C LYS A 118 -12.75 5.96 -8.47
N GLU A 119 -11.98 6.21 -7.42
CA GLU A 119 -10.53 6.15 -7.47
C GLU A 119 -9.97 4.77 -7.12
N PRO A 120 -8.84 4.36 -7.76
CA PRO A 120 -8.21 3.07 -7.51
C PRO A 120 -7.69 2.99 -6.07
N LEU A 121 -7.76 1.79 -5.49
CA LEU A 121 -7.23 1.53 -4.15
C LEU A 121 -5.71 1.29 -4.18
N PRO A 122 -4.92 1.90 -3.28
CA PRO A 122 -3.47 1.70 -3.22
C PRO A 122 -3.06 0.26 -2.90
N GLU A 123 -3.91 -0.49 -2.19
CA GLU A 123 -3.81 -1.95 -2.03
C GLU A 123 -3.68 -2.66 -3.39
N GLY A 124 -4.52 -2.24 -4.35
CA GLY A 124 -4.53 -2.80 -5.68
C GLY A 124 -3.25 -2.50 -6.45
N LEU A 125 -2.73 -1.29 -6.31
CA LEU A 125 -1.45 -0.92 -6.91
C LEU A 125 -0.28 -1.66 -6.26
N PHE A 126 -0.26 -1.82 -4.94
CA PHE A 126 0.78 -2.59 -4.26
C PHE A 126 0.83 -4.04 -4.75
N TRP A 127 -0.35 -4.67 -4.91
CA TRP A 127 -0.46 -6.00 -5.51
C TRP A 127 0.14 -6.04 -6.92
N LEU A 128 -0.24 -5.06 -7.76
CA LEU A 128 0.29 -4.94 -9.13
C LEU A 128 1.81 -4.80 -9.11
N LEU A 129 2.37 -3.90 -8.30
CA LEU A 129 3.82 -3.69 -8.23
C LEU A 129 4.56 -4.95 -7.77
N LEU A 130 4.01 -5.70 -6.81
CA LEU A 130 4.68 -6.88 -6.29
C LEU A 130 4.59 -8.09 -7.23
N THR A 131 3.45 -8.28 -7.90
CA THR A 131 3.15 -9.50 -8.68
C THR A 131 3.24 -9.31 -10.20
N GLY A 132 3.05 -8.08 -10.69
CA GLY A 132 2.83 -7.79 -12.12
C GLY A 132 1.39 -8.03 -12.58
N GLU A 133 0.49 -8.44 -11.69
CA GLU A 133 -0.88 -8.86 -12.01
C GLU A 133 -1.92 -7.86 -11.48
N VAL A 134 -3.02 -7.68 -12.20
CA VAL A 134 -4.15 -6.88 -11.70
C VAL A 134 -4.92 -7.74 -10.67
N PRO A 135 -5.07 -7.28 -9.42
CA PRO A 135 -5.80 -8.05 -8.42
C PRO A 135 -7.30 -8.04 -8.66
N THR A 136 -7.96 -9.10 -8.20
CA THR A 136 -9.41 -9.15 -8.03
C THR A 136 -9.85 -8.29 -6.84
N GLU A 137 -11.13 -7.92 -6.79
CA GLU A 137 -11.67 -7.20 -5.64
C GLU A 137 -11.50 -7.96 -4.31
N GLN A 138 -11.61 -9.30 -4.34
CA GLN A 138 -11.46 -10.09 -3.12
C GLN A 138 -10.02 -10.03 -2.59
N GLN A 139 -9.02 -10.10 -3.48
CA GLN A 139 -7.62 -9.94 -3.10
C GLN A 139 -7.34 -8.56 -2.49
N VAL A 140 -7.94 -7.50 -3.05
CA VAL A 140 -7.83 -6.15 -2.49
C VAL A 140 -8.50 -6.04 -1.11
N ARG A 141 -9.68 -6.64 -0.93
CA ARG A 141 -10.36 -6.70 0.38
C ARG A 141 -9.54 -7.46 1.42
N ASP A 142 -8.97 -8.60 1.03
CA ASP A 142 -8.15 -9.42 1.91
C ASP A 142 -6.86 -8.67 2.32
N LEU A 143 -6.22 -7.96 1.39
CA LEU A 143 -5.06 -7.12 1.66
C LEU A 143 -5.40 -5.92 2.57
N SER A 144 -6.56 -5.28 2.36
CA SER A 144 -7.05 -4.20 3.22
C SER A 144 -7.20 -4.68 4.67
N ALA A 145 -7.82 -5.86 4.85
CA ALA A 145 -8.01 -6.47 6.17
C ALA A 145 -6.67 -6.89 6.80
N GLU A 146 -5.72 -7.38 6.01
CA GLU A 146 -4.38 -7.73 6.47
C GLU A 146 -3.61 -6.50 6.96
N TRP A 147 -3.61 -5.38 6.23
CA TRP A 147 -2.98 -4.14 6.69
C TRP A 147 -3.68 -3.56 7.92
N ALA A 148 -5.02 -3.58 7.97
CA ALA A 148 -5.73 -3.15 9.17
C ALA A 148 -5.32 -3.98 10.41
N ALA A 149 -5.14 -5.30 10.27
CA ALA A 149 -4.72 -6.19 11.34
C ALA A 149 -3.25 -6.01 11.78
N ARG A 150 -2.39 -5.49 10.90
CA ARG A 150 -0.95 -5.25 11.18
C ARG A 150 -0.63 -3.83 11.64
N SER A 151 -1.63 -2.95 11.69
CA SER A 151 -1.45 -1.50 11.85
C SER A 151 -1.05 -1.03 13.26
N ASP A 152 -1.24 -1.86 14.29
CA ASP A 152 -0.98 -1.48 15.68
C ASP A 152 0.50 -1.06 15.90
N LEU A 153 0.67 0.05 16.61
CA LEU A 153 1.99 0.56 17.00
C LEU A 153 2.39 0.02 18.38
N PRO A 154 3.66 -0.38 18.57
CA PRO A 154 4.18 -0.62 19.91
C PRO A 154 4.07 0.65 20.76
N LYS A 155 3.66 0.52 22.02
CA LYS A 155 3.45 1.65 22.94
C LYS A 155 4.64 2.61 23.01
N PHE A 156 5.87 2.08 23.00
CA PHE A 156 7.07 2.92 23.06
C PHE A 156 7.25 3.81 21.82
N VAL A 157 6.75 3.39 20.65
CA VAL A 157 6.79 4.21 19.42
C VAL A 157 5.74 5.32 19.49
N GLU A 158 4.55 5.01 20.01
CA GLU A 158 3.53 6.03 20.26
C GLU A 158 4.05 7.11 21.22
N GLU A 159 4.61 6.69 22.36
CA GLU A 159 5.22 7.58 23.35
C GLU A 159 6.37 8.38 22.75
N LEU A 160 7.20 7.79 21.88
CA LEU A 160 8.29 8.49 21.22
C LEU A 160 7.77 9.64 20.33
N ILE A 161 6.68 9.42 19.59
CA ILE A 161 6.05 10.45 18.76
C ILE A 161 5.39 11.52 19.63
N ASP A 162 4.70 11.12 20.70
CA ASP A 162 3.97 12.04 21.60
C ASP A 162 4.89 12.99 22.37
N HIS A 163 6.14 12.59 22.62
CA HIS A 163 7.13 13.43 23.29
C HIS A 163 8.01 14.25 22.33
N CYS A 164 7.81 14.15 21.01
CA CYS A 164 8.51 15.02 20.07
C CYS A 164 8.07 16.49 20.28
N PRO A 165 9.00 17.46 20.24
CA PRO A 165 8.64 18.87 20.20
C PRO A 165 7.73 19.17 19.00
N THR A 166 6.72 20.03 19.19
CA THR A 166 5.76 20.36 18.12
C THR A 166 6.39 21.14 16.96
N ASP A 167 7.57 21.74 17.18
CA ASP A 167 8.37 22.45 16.18
C ASP A 167 9.43 21.55 15.49
N LEU A 168 9.59 20.29 15.91
CA LEU A 168 10.40 19.32 15.19
C LEU A 168 9.72 18.99 13.85
N HIS A 169 10.45 19.13 12.75
CA HIS A 169 9.91 18.94 11.40
C HIS A 169 9.19 17.57 11.27
N PRO A 170 7.96 17.49 10.71
CA PRO A 170 7.19 16.26 10.64
C PRO A 170 7.93 15.08 9.98
N MET A 171 8.72 15.32 8.93
CA MET A 171 9.55 14.27 8.31
C MET A 171 10.64 13.71 9.23
N ALA A 172 11.19 14.53 10.13
CA ALA A 172 12.17 14.07 11.12
C ALA A 172 11.49 13.19 12.18
N GLN A 173 10.30 13.59 12.66
CA GLN A 173 9.48 12.74 13.54
C GLN A 173 9.10 11.42 12.86
N PHE A 174 8.76 11.46 11.57
CA PHE A 174 8.36 10.29 10.82
C PHE A 174 9.50 9.29 10.65
N SER A 175 10.67 9.77 10.22
CA SER A 175 11.89 8.95 10.11
C SER A 175 12.32 8.35 11.46
N LEU A 176 12.23 9.14 12.54
CA LEU A 176 12.52 8.69 13.91
C LEU A 176 11.61 7.53 14.32
N ALA A 177 10.30 7.65 14.11
CA ALA A 177 9.33 6.62 14.45
C ALA A 177 9.52 5.35 13.61
N VAL A 178 9.76 5.49 12.30
CA VAL A 178 10.06 4.35 11.42
C VAL A 178 11.35 3.65 11.83
N THR A 179 12.39 4.40 12.21
CA THR A 179 13.63 3.82 12.77
C THR A 179 13.35 3.05 14.06
N ALA A 180 12.51 3.59 14.95
CA ALA A 180 12.19 2.95 16.23
C ALA A 180 11.46 1.60 16.07
N LEU A 181 10.73 1.41 14.97
CA LEU A 181 10.09 0.14 14.62
C LEU A 181 11.10 -0.98 14.31
N GLU A 182 12.39 -0.68 14.12
CA GLU A 182 13.44 -1.70 13.93
C GLU A 182 13.45 -2.74 15.05
N HIS A 183 13.10 -2.34 16.28
CA HIS A 183 12.96 -3.27 17.41
C HIS A 183 12.00 -4.44 17.12
N THR A 184 11.03 -4.22 16.22
CA THR A 184 10.04 -5.23 15.82
C THR A 184 10.47 -6.08 14.63
N SER A 185 11.52 -5.71 13.88
CA SER A 185 11.96 -6.38 12.65
C SER A 185 12.12 -7.89 12.83
N SER A 186 11.35 -8.64 12.05
CA SER A 186 11.47 -10.09 11.95
C SER A 186 12.69 -10.48 11.12
N PHE A 187 13.02 -9.71 10.07
CA PHE A 187 14.19 -9.94 9.24
C PHE A 187 15.49 -9.81 10.02
N ALA A 188 15.68 -8.73 10.78
CA ALA A 188 16.89 -8.52 11.57
C ALA A 188 17.10 -9.64 12.61
N LYS A 189 16.02 -10.02 13.31
CA LYS A 189 16.04 -11.13 14.30
C LYS A 189 16.34 -12.49 13.65
N ALA A 190 15.80 -12.74 12.46
CA ALA A 190 16.02 -13.98 11.73
C ALA A 190 17.45 -14.04 11.15
N TYR A 191 17.93 -12.95 10.57
CA TYR A 191 19.29 -12.82 10.05
C TYR A 191 20.34 -13.08 11.13
N ALA A 192 20.17 -12.49 12.33
CA ALA A 192 21.05 -12.72 13.47
C ALA A 192 21.12 -14.20 13.93
N LYS A 193 20.09 -15.00 13.61
CA LYS A 193 20.04 -16.45 13.87
C LYS A 193 20.61 -17.30 12.73
N GLY A 194 21.06 -16.69 11.64
CA GLY A 194 21.69 -17.39 10.51
C GLY A 194 20.72 -18.08 9.55
N ILE A 195 19.57 -17.46 9.23
CA ILE A 195 18.64 -17.99 8.21
C ILE A 195 19.29 -18.13 6.83
N ASN A 196 18.72 -18.99 5.98
CA ASN A 196 19.23 -19.19 4.63
C ASN A 196 18.96 -17.95 3.75
N LYS A 197 19.91 -17.61 2.86
CA LYS A 197 19.74 -16.53 1.86
C LYS A 197 18.45 -16.64 1.05
N LYS A 198 18.00 -17.85 0.72
CA LYS A 198 16.76 -18.09 -0.03
C LYS A 198 15.49 -17.69 0.73
N GLU A 199 15.58 -17.55 2.06
CA GLU A 199 14.45 -17.21 2.93
C GLU A 199 14.39 -15.71 3.25
N TYR A 200 15.42 -14.93 2.88
CA TYR A 200 15.51 -13.49 3.18
C TYR A 200 14.24 -12.75 2.75
N TRP A 201 13.81 -12.96 1.49
CA TRP A 201 12.62 -12.31 0.94
C TRP A 201 11.36 -12.54 1.78
N GLY A 202 11.24 -13.70 2.42
CA GLY A 202 10.05 -14.07 3.18
C GLY A 202 9.88 -13.26 4.46
N TYR A 203 11.00 -12.89 5.10
CA TYR A 203 11.03 -12.00 6.27
C TYR A 203 11.03 -10.53 5.86
N THR A 204 11.71 -10.18 4.76
CA THR A 204 11.61 -8.84 4.16
C THR A 204 10.16 -8.51 3.78
N PHE A 205 9.42 -9.48 3.24
CA PHE A 205 7.99 -9.33 2.94
C PHE A 205 7.17 -9.02 4.19
N GLU A 206 7.36 -9.77 5.28
CA GLU A 206 6.61 -9.53 6.53
C GLU A 206 6.91 -8.14 7.09
N ASP A 207 8.19 -7.77 7.17
CA ASP A 207 8.60 -6.45 7.67
C ASP A 207 8.06 -5.31 6.79
N SER A 208 8.04 -5.48 5.46
CA SER A 208 7.46 -4.50 4.54
C SER A 208 5.93 -4.37 4.70
N MET A 209 5.21 -5.48 4.87
CA MET A 209 3.75 -5.47 5.09
C MET A 209 3.40 -4.80 6.42
N ASP A 210 4.15 -5.13 7.47
CA ASP A 210 4.02 -4.52 8.79
C ASP A 210 4.35 -3.03 8.76
N LEU A 211 5.39 -2.64 8.04
CA LEU A 211 5.80 -1.25 7.90
C LEU A 211 4.70 -0.45 7.22
N ILE A 212 4.25 -0.87 6.02
CA ILE A 212 3.19 -0.19 5.27
C ILE A 212 1.94 -0.02 6.14
N ALA A 213 1.49 -1.09 6.80
CA ALA A 213 0.33 -1.06 7.68
C ALA A 213 0.42 -0.02 8.82
N LYS A 214 1.63 0.25 9.31
CA LYS A 214 1.89 1.15 10.45
C LYS A 214 2.10 2.62 10.04
N LEU A 215 2.43 2.90 8.77
CA LEU A 215 2.72 4.26 8.31
C LEU A 215 1.57 5.26 8.54
N PRO A 216 0.29 4.94 8.28
CA PRO A 216 -0.82 5.87 8.51
C PRO A 216 -0.99 6.25 9.98
N ASN A 217 -0.81 5.28 10.89
CA ASN A 217 -0.90 5.52 12.32
C ASN A 217 0.20 6.48 12.79
N ILE A 218 1.43 6.32 12.29
CA ILE A 218 2.55 7.22 12.59
C ILE A 218 2.28 8.62 12.01
N ALA A 219 1.99 8.70 10.71
CA ALA A 219 1.79 9.97 10.02
C ALA A 219 0.61 10.77 10.61
N SER A 220 -0.50 10.09 10.93
CA SER A 220 -1.66 10.72 11.55
C SER A 220 -1.38 11.18 12.97
N ARG A 221 -0.65 10.40 13.77
CA ARG A 221 -0.26 10.83 15.13
C ARG A 221 0.60 12.08 15.09
N ILE A 222 1.58 12.15 14.17
CA ILE A 222 2.39 13.35 13.95
C ILE A 222 1.50 14.54 13.53
N TYR A 223 0.62 14.35 12.54
CA TYR A 223 -0.28 15.41 12.09
C TYR A 223 -1.19 15.91 13.23
N GLN A 224 -1.73 15.00 14.03
CA GLN A 224 -2.60 15.33 15.16
C GLN A 224 -1.81 16.10 16.24
N ASN A 225 -0.62 15.63 16.60
CA ASN A 225 0.22 16.26 17.63
C ASN A 225 0.66 17.68 17.22
N VAL A 226 1.02 17.86 15.95
CA VAL A 226 1.53 19.15 15.45
C VAL A 226 0.39 20.13 15.16
N PHE A 227 -0.77 19.69 14.65
CA PHE A 227 -1.77 20.60 14.08
C PHE A 227 -3.18 20.55 14.71
N LYS A 228 -3.55 19.51 15.47
CA LYS A 228 -4.98 19.25 15.81
C LYS A 228 -5.24 18.77 17.25
N GLY A 229 -4.23 18.68 18.12
CA GLY A 229 -4.41 18.37 19.55
C GLY A 229 -4.23 16.89 19.94
N GLY A 230 -3.60 16.09 19.08
CA GLY A 230 -2.95 14.81 19.44
C GLY A 230 -3.81 13.56 19.57
N LYS A 231 -5.11 13.60 19.23
CA LYS A 231 -5.97 12.40 19.27
C LYS A 231 -6.08 11.75 17.90
N VAL A 232 -5.70 10.48 17.82
CA VAL A 232 -5.82 9.67 16.59
C VAL A 232 -7.06 8.79 16.68
N ALA A 233 -7.86 8.75 15.61
CA ALA A 233 -9.02 7.87 15.52
C ALA A 233 -8.60 6.39 15.44
N PRO A 234 -9.41 5.45 15.94
CA PRO A 234 -9.12 4.03 15.81
C PRO A 234 -9.27 3.56 14.35
N ILE A 235 -8.51 2.52 13.99
CA ILE A 235 -8.64 1.83 12.71
C ILE A 235 -9.99 1.09 12.65
N GLN A 236 -10.67 1.24 11.52
CA GLN A 236 -11.88 0.51 11.16
C GLN A 236 -11.49 -0.67 10.27
N LYS A 237 -11.62 -1.88 10.80
CA LYS A 237 -11.13 -3.13 10.18
C LYS A 237 -11.86 -3.51 8.88
N ASP A 238 -13.05 -2.97 8.67
CA ASP A 238 -13.88 -3.16 7.48
C ASP A 238 -13.65 -2.09 6.40
N LYS A 239 -12.70 -1.17 6.61
CA LYS A 239 -12.38 -0.06 5.70
C LYS A 239 -11.02 -0.23 5.05
N ASP A 240 -10.86 0.35 3.87
CA ASP A 240 -9.59 0.38 3.14
C ASP A 240 -8.55 1.28 3.83
N TYR A 241 -7.30 1.13 3.39
CA TYR A 241 -6.12 1.82 3.89
C TYR A 241 -6.26 3.34 3.83
N SER A 242 -6.75 3.86 2.69
CA SER A 242 -6.88 5.30 2.47
C SER A 242 -8.00 5.92 3.29
N PHE A 243 -9.14 5.23 3.42
CA PHE A 243 -10.21 5.65 4.32
C PHE A 243 -9.71 5.73 5.76
N ASN A 244 -9.01 4.70 6.24
CA ASN A 244 -8.47 4.69 7.60
C ASN A 244 -7.49 5.85 7.82
N PHE A 245 -6.62 6.12 6.85
CA PHE A 245 -5.72 7.27 6.95
C PHE A 245 -6.48 8.60 6.99
N ALA A 246 -7.43 8.82 6.09
CA ALA A 246 -8.27 10.02 6.08
C ALA A 246 -9.07 10.18 7.40
N ASN A 247 -9.60 9.09 7.94
CA ASN A 247 -10.29 9.08 9.23
C ASN A 247 -9.38 9.52 10.38
N GLN A 248 -8.15 9.01 10.41
CA GLN A 248 -7.18 9.36 11.44
C GLN A 248 -6.66 10.80 11.34
N LEU A 249 -6.65 11.36 10.13
CA LEU A 249 -6.39 12.79 9.91
C LEU A 249 -7.59 13.69 10.27
N GLY A 250 -8.78 13.12 10.51
CA GLY A 250 -10.00 13.84 10.88
C GLY A 250 -10.90 14.24 9.70
N PHE A 251 -10.80 13.52 8.57
CA PHE A 251 -11.50 13.85 7.32
C PHE A 251 -12.44 12.73 6.81
N ALA A 252 -12.81 11.76 7.65
CA ALA A 252 -13.68 10.64 7.25
C ALA A 252 -15.03 11.08 6.65
N ASP A 253 -15.60 12.18 7.17
CA ASP A 253 -16.91 12.69 6.72
C ASP A 253 -16.85 13.42 5.38
N ASN A 254 -15.65 13.71 4.86
CA ASN A 254 -15.45 14.30 3.55
C ASN A 254 -15.14 13.22 2.51
N ALA A 255 -16.17 12.76 1.82
CA ALA A 255 -16.06 11.71 0.80
C ALA A 255 -15.06 12.07 -0.32
N ASP A 256 -15.01 13.34 -0.74
CA ASP A 256 -14.07 13.79 -1.77
C ASP A 256 -12.63 13.75 -1.28
N PHE A 257 -12.38 14.04 0.01
CA PHE A 257 -11.05 13.92 0.61
C PHE A 257 -10.60 12.45 0.70
N VAL A 258 -11.51 11.53 1.01
CA VAL A 258 -11.20 10.10 1.02
C VAL A 258 -10.82 9.61 -0.39
N GLU A 259 -11.58 10.00 -1.42
CA GLU A 259 -11.26 9.69 -2.82
C GLU A 259 -9.93 10.31 -3.25
N LEU A 260 -9.69 11.57 -2.89
CA LEU A 260 -8.40 12.24 -3.10
C LEU A 260 -7.25 11.46 -2.46
N MET A 261 -7.43 10.96 -1.24
CA MET A 261 -6.39 10.18 -0.55
C MET A 261 -6.09 8.86 -1.28
N ARG A 262 -7.13 8.16 -1.78
CA ARG A 262 -6.97 6.93 -2.58
C ARG A 262 -6.15 7.19 -3.84
N LEU A 263 -6.50 8.24 -4.58
CA LEU A 263 -5.78 8.63 -5.79
C LEU A 263 -4.35 9.10 -5.47
N TYR A 264 -4.19 9.98 -4.48
CA TYR A 264 -2.90 10.56 -4.09
C TYR A 264 -1.89 9.48 -3.73
N LEU A 265 -2.29 8.54 -2.86
CA LEU A 265 -1.41 7.43 -2.45
C LEU A 265 -1.08 6.53 -3.63
N THR A 266 -2.04 6.27 -4.52
CA THR A 266 -1.82 5.44 -5.72
C THR A 266 -0.81 6.08 -6.67
N ILE A 267 -1.01 7.34 -7.10
CA ILE A 267 -0.16 7.93 -8.15
C ILE A 267 1.25 8.29 -7.66
N HIS A 268 1.47 8.46 -6.35
CA HIS A 268 2.78 8.73 -5.76
C HIS A 268 3.48 7.48 -5.20
N THR A 269 2.95 6.28 -5.47
CA THR A 269 3.50 5.04 -4.89
C THR A 269 4.93 4.74 -5.36
N ASP A 270 5.26 5.00 -6.64
CA ASP A 270 6.58 4.68 -7.20
C ASP A 270 6.92 5.58 -8.40
N HIS A 271 8.21 5.84 -8.63
CA HIS A 271 8.69 6.56 -9.82
C HIS A 271 10.15 6.22 -10.11
N GLU A 272 10.37 5.02 -10.62
CA GLU A 272 11.68 4.40 -10.86
C GLU A 272 12.56 4.35 -9.58
N GLY A 273 13.79 3.86 -9.72
CA GLY A 273 14.73 3.75 -8.60
C GLY A 273 15.82 4.83 -8.55
N GLY A 274 15.83 5.78 -9.50
CA GLY A 274 16.87 6.81 -9.61
C GLY A 274 16.67 8.01 -8.67
N ASN A 275 15.44 8.25 -8.21
CA ASN A 275 15.14 9.32 -7.25
C ASN A 275 15.78 9.02 -5.88
N VAL A 276 16.09 10.08 -5.12
CA VAL A 276 16.91 9.97 -3.90
C VAL A 276 16.28 9.04 -2.85
N SER A 277 14.97 9.07 -2.67
CA SER A 277 14.29 8.22 -1.68
C SER A 277 14.33 6.74 -2.04
N ALA A 278 14.02 6.40 -3.30
CA ALA A 278 14.06 5.02 -3.77
C ALA A 278 15.49 4.48 -3.80
N HIS A 279 16.44 5.26 -4.34
CA HIS A 279 17.85 4.87 -4.41
C HIS A 279 18.45 4.68 -3.00
N THR A 280 18.17 5.59 -2.06
CA THR A 280 18.67 5.46 -0.68
C THR A 280 18.10 4.21 0.01
N THR A 281 16.80 3.97 -0.15
CA THR A 281 16.14 2.76 0.38
C THR A 281 16.78 1.50 -0.19
N HIS A 282 17.02 1.47 -1.51
CA HIS A 282 17.68 0.36 -2.19
C HIS A 282 19.13 0.16 -1.72
N LEU A 283 19.90 1.25 -1.60
CA LEU A 283 21.30 1.23 -1.19
C LEU A 283 21.45 0.70 0.24
N VAL A 284 20.66 1.20 1.19
CA VAL A 284 20.70 0.75 2.58
C VAL A 284 20.21 -0.70 2.72
N GLY A 285 19.18 -1.08 1.97
CA GLY A 285 18.71 -2.47 1.89
C GLY A 285 19.73 -3.43 1.29
N SER A 286 20.59 -2.95 0.37
CA SER A 286 21.64 -3.77 -0.25
C SER A 286 22.70 -4.27 0.75
N ALA A 287 22.87 -3.54 1.86
CA ALA A 287 23.70 -3.95 3.00
C ALA A 287 22.99 -4.95 3.93
N LEU A 288 21.81 -5.46 3.53
CA LEU A 288 20.93 -6.33 4.33
C LEU A 288 20.40 -5.64 5.59
N SER A 289 20.16 -4.33 5.53
CA SER A 289 19.36 -3.64 6.54
C SER A 289 17.89 -4.05 6.39
N SER A 290 17.14 -4.05 7.49
CA SER A 290 15.69 -4.33 7.47
C SER A 290 14.93 -3.30 6.60
N PRO A 291 13.67 -3.59 6.20
CA PRO A 291 12.80 -2.61 5.58
C PRO A 291 12.61 -1.33 6.41
N PHE A 292 12.58 -1.42 7.74
CA PHE A 292 12.42 -0.27 8.63
C PHE A 292 13.59 0.71 8.51
N LEU A 293 14.82 0.22 8.67
CA LEU A 293 16.01 1.06 8.55
C LEU A 293 16.18 1.61 7.13
N SER A 294 15.87 0.79 6.12
CA SER A 294 15.98 1.18 4.72
C SER A 294 15.00 2.30 4.37
N LEU A 295 13.73 2.19 4.78
CA LEU A 295 12.72 3.23 4.53
C LEU A 295 13.03 4.50 5.33
N ALA A 296 13.47 4.40 6.59
CA ALA A 296 13.84 5.57 7.38
C ALA A 296 14.95 6.40 6.70
N ALA A 297 15.97 5.73 6.14
CA ALA A 297 17.00 6.41 5.35
C ALA A 297 16.42 7.04 4.08
N GLY A 298 15.52 6.34 3.38
CA GLY A 298 14.77 6.87 2.24
C GLY A 298 13.96 8.14 2.60
N LEU A 299 13.30 8.16 3.76
CA LEU A 299 12.56 9.32 4.26
C LEU A 299 13.47 10.52 4.55
N ASN A 300 14.68 10.28 5.05
CA ASN A 300 15.68 11.35 5.23
C ASN A 300 16.10 11.94 3.88
N GLY A 301 16.28 11.09 2.86
CA GLY A 301 16.51 11.54 1.48
C GLY A 301 15.33 12.33 0.91
N LEU A 302 14.10 11.88 1.18
CA LEU A 302 12.87 12.55 0.76
C LEU A 302 12.68 13.92 1.42
N ALA A 303 13.12 14.08 2.66
CA ALA A 303 13.07 15.37 3.37
C ALA A 303 14.04 16.42 2.79
N GLY A 304 14.94 16.04 1.89
CA GLY A 304 15.82 16.96 1.19
C GLY A 304 15.04 17.96 0.33
N PRO A 305 15.35 19.27 0.38
CA PRO A 305 14.63 20.30 -0.37
C PRO A 305 14.52 20.05 -1.88
N LEU A 306 15.56 19.46 -2.48
CA LEU A 306 15.61 19.16 -3.91
C LEU A 306 14.80 17.91 -4.33
N HIS A 307 14.07 17.29 -3.39
CA HIS A 307 13.25 16.11 -3.67
C HIS A 307 11.81 16.28 -3.17
N GLY A 308 11.61 16.49 -1.87
CA GLY A 308 10.28 16.42 -1.26
C GLY A 308 9.44 17.71 -1.25
N LEU A 309 9.98 18.86 -1.67
CA LEU A 309 9.31 20.16 -1.46
C LEU A 309 8.52 20.69 -2.66
N ALA A 310 8.59 20.06 -3.83
CA ALA A 310 7.97 20.60 -5.05
C ALA A 310 6.46 20.92 -4.89
N ASN A 311 5.71 20.08 -4.19
CA ASN A 311 4.29 20.32 -3.88
C ASN A 311 4.11 21.62 -3.07
N GLN A 312 4.91 21.80 -2.01
CA GLN A 312 4.84 22.98 -1.15
C GLN A 312 5.28 24.25 -1.90
N GLU A 313 6.32 24.16 -2.73
CA GLU A 313 6.79 25.28 -3.55
C GLU A 313 5.73 25.75 -4.55
N VAL A 314 5.07 24.82 -5.25
CA VAL A 314 3.96 25.14 -6.15
C VAL A 314 2.78 25.76 -5.41
N LEU A 315 2.38 25.22 -4.24
CA LEU A 315 1.27 25.78 -3.46
C LEU A 315 1.59 27.19 -2.93
N ASN A 316 2.82 27.42 -2.46
CA ASN A 316 3.27 28.73 -2.02
C ASN A 316 3.27 29.72 -3.19
N TRP A 317 3.79 29.31 -4.35
CA TRP A 317 3.77 30.13 -5.57
C TRP A 317 2.34 30.46 -6.00
N LEU A 318 1.42 29.49 -6.03
CA LEU A 318 0.00 29.71 -6.37
C LEU A 318 -0.68 30.70 -5.40
N THR A 319 -0.31 30.64 -4.12
CA THR A 319 -0.84 31.54 -3.09
C THR A 319 -0.36 32.97 -3.32
N GLU A 320 0.93 33.17 -3.62
CA GLU A 320 1.48 34.50 -3.93
C GLU A 320 0.99 35.03 -5.29
N PHE A 321 0.85 34.15 -6.28
CA PHE A 321 0.22 34.44 -7.56
C PHE A 321 -1.21 34.97 -7.36
N LYS A 322 -2.05 34.26 -6.59
CA LYS A 322 -3.43 34.67 -6.32
C LYS A 322 -3.50 36.01 -5.58
N LYS A 323 -2.55 36.30 -4.66
CA LYS A 323 -2.44 37.61 -4.01
C LYS A 323 -2.08 38.72 -4.99
N SER A 324 -1.20 38.43 -5.96
CA SER A 324 -0.69 39.40 -6.92
C SER A 324 -1.72 39.73 -8.01
N VAL A 325 -2.41 38.72 -8.53
CA VAL A 325 -3.43 38.87 -9.59
C VAL A 325 -4.80 39.27 -9.02
N GLY A 326 -5.05 39.02 -7.74
CA GLY A 326 -6.33 39.32 -7.10
C GLY A 326 -7.45 38.45 -7.67
N ASP A 327 -8.63 39.03 -7.88
CA ASP A 327 -9.82 38.29 -8.35
C ASP A 327 -9.99 38.25 -9.87
N ASP A 328 -9.15 38.96 -10.64
CA ASP A 328 -9.14 38.87 -12.09
C ASP A 328 -8.36 37.63 -12.56
N LEU A 329 -9.02 36.47 -12.55
CA LEU A 329 -8.46 35.21 -13.05
C LEU A 329 -8.70 35.01 -14.56
N SER A 330 -8.77 36.10 -15.33
CA SER A 330 -8.89 36.01 -16.80
C SER A 330 -7.58 35.53 -17.43
N ASP A 331 -7.67 34.80 -18.55
CA ASP A 331 -6.50 34.32 -19.29
C ASP A 331 -5.48 35.44 -19.58
N LYS A 332 -5.96 36.66 -19.84
CA LYS A 332 -5.11 37.83 -20.06
C LYS A 332 -4.32 38.19 -18.79
N ALA A 333 -4.98 38.34 -17.65
CA ALA A 333 -4.31 38.70 -16.39
C ALA A 333 -3.31 37.62 -15.95
N ILE A 334 -3.66 36.34 -16.12
CA ILE A 334 -2.76 35.22 -15.87
C ILE A 334 -1.55 35.29 -16.82
N THR A 335 -1.77 35.48 -18.13
CA THR A 335 -0.71 35.58 -19.14
C THR A 335 0.22 36.77 -18.86
N ASP A 336 -0.34 37.94 -18.54
CA ASP A 336 0.43 39.14 -18.24
C ASP A 336 1.33 38.93 -17.00
N TYR A 337 0.80 38.29 -15.93
CA TYR A 337 1.61 37.92 -14.77
C TYR A 337 2.74 36.96 -15.15
N LEU A 338 2.43 35.89 -15.87
CA LEU A 338 3.41 34.87 -16.26
C LEU A 338 4.54 35.46 -17.12
N TRP A 339 4.24 36.40 -18.03
CA TRP A 339 5.26 37.09 -18.83
C TRP A 339 6.11 38.09 -18.03
N SER A 340 5.61 38.55 -16.90
CA SER A 340 6.33 39.50 -16.03
C SER A 340 7.29 38.84 -15.05
N THR A 341 7.19 37.52 -14.86
CA THR A 341 7.97 36.73 -13.90
C THR A 341 9.21 36.13 -14.56
#